data_AF-A0AAU3HTT2-F1
#
_entry.id   AF-A0AAU3HTT2-F1
#
_cell.length_a   1.000
_cell.length_b   1.000
_cell.length_c   1.000
_cell.angle_alpha   90.00
_cell.angle_beta   90.00
_cell.angle_gamma   90.00
#
_symmetry.space_group_name_H-M   'P 1'
#
loop_
_entity.id
_entity.type
_entity.pdbx_description
1 polymer ?
#
loop_
_entity_poly.entity_id
_entity_poly.type
_entity_poly.pdbx_seq_one_letter_code
_entity_poly.pdbx_strand_id
1 'polypeptide(L)'
;MLLVEVKSMMPTENARLGLEDGVAETDSKLARAYRQVDTTSAQIDERNPAFAGIPTDRPRQALIVTLEPFPVANANLPHVDLPTADIPTTVVGAQEIERLVTLTDTTPSSLLLERAADPQRSTWALNEYLNGHECDRNPVLDQGWAAYPSSTARLPSAPDGM
;
A
#
# COMPACT_ATOMS: atom_id res chain seq x y z
N MET A 1 10.55 -9.88 -1.94
CA MET A 1 9.71 -9.65 -3.15
C MET A 1 8.41 -9.04 -2.69
N LEU A 2 7.88 -8.07 -3.43
CA LEU A 2 6.67 -7.35 -3.06
C LEU A 2 5.54 -7.63 -4.06
N LEU A 3 4.42 -8.16 -3.57
CA LEU A 3 3.15 -8.25 -4.31
C LEU A 3 2.29 -7.04 -3.95
N VAL A 4 1.68 -6.42 -4.95
CA VAL A 4 0.83 -5.23 -4.75
C VAL A 4 -0.53 -5.49 -5.38
N GLU A 5 -1.56 -5.60 -4.54
CA GLU A 5 -2.95 -5.71 -4.96
C GLU A 5 -3.64 -4.36 -4.73
N VAL A 6 -4.09 -3.70 -5.81
CA VAL A 6 -4.70 -2.37 -5.74
C VAL A 6 -6.22 -2.47 -5.81
N LYS A 7 -6.90 -1.80 -4.88
CA LYS A 7 -8.35 -1.68 -4.80
C LYS A 7 -8.77 -0.22 -4.82
N SER A 8 -9.53 0.16 -5.84
CA SER A 8 -10.18 1.48 -5.94
C SER A 8 -11.38 1.58 -5.00
N MET A 9 -11.16 1.34 -3.70
CA MET A 9 -12.20 1.37 -2.68
C MET A 9 -11.88 2.37 -1.58
N MET A 10 -12.94 2.96 -1.04
CA MET A 10 -12.93 3.90 0.08
C MET A 10 -13.88 3.35 1.17
N PRO A 11 -13.57 3.53 2.46
CA PRO A 11 -14.49 3.17 3.53
C PRO A 11 -15.78 3.98 3.43
N THR A 12 -16.92 3.32 3.62
CA THR A 12 -18.22 3.99 3.78
C THR A 12 -18.24 4.77 5.10
N GLU A 13 -19.19 5.71 5.27
CA GLU A 13 -19.35 6.44 6.53
C GLU A 13 -19.55 5.48 7.71
N ASN A 14 -20.39 4.46 7.54
CA ASN A 14 -20.60 3.41 8.55
C ASN A 14 -19.30 2.68 8.90
N ALA A 15 -18.46 2.36 7.91
CA ALA A 15 -17.16 1.75 8.15
C ALA A 15 -16.21 2.66 8.92
N ARG A 16 -16.23 3.98 8.64
CA ARG A 16 -15.43 4.97 9.37
C ARG A 16 -15.87 5.15 10.82
N LEU A 17 -17.17 5.07 11.06
CA LEU A 17 -17.77 5.11 12.39
C LEU A 17 -17.62 3.78 13.15
N GLY A 18 -17.11 2.73 12.52
CA GLY A 18 -16.98 1.39 13.12
C GLY A 18 -18.32 0.70 13.36
N LEU A 19 -19.36 1.05 12.60
CA LEU A 19 -20.67 0.39 12.69
C LEU A 19 -20.63 -0.99 12.02
N GLU A 20 -21.26 -1.98 12.66
CA GLU A 20 -21.17 -3.40 12.30
C GLU A 20 -21.43 -3.68 10.81
N ASP A 21 -22.51 -3.13 10.24
CA ASP A 21 -22.85 -3.32 8.81
C ASP A 21 -21.79 -2.74 7.85
N GLY A 22 -21.20 -1.59 8.21
CA GLY A 22 -20.15 -0.95 7.42
C GLY A 22 -18.80 -1.68 7.49
N VAL A 23 -18.51 -2.28 8.65
CA VAL A 23 -17.35 -3.15 8.86
C VAL A 23 -17.51 -4.42 8.03
N ALA A 24 -18.68 -5.07 8.05
CA ALA A 24 -18.92 -6.30 7.29
C ALA A 24 -18.76 -6.14 5.76
N GLU A 25 -19.25 -5.04 5.18
CA GLU A 25 -19.09 -4.77 3.75
C GLU A 25 -17.61 -4.56 3.37
N THR A 26 -16.89 -3.84 4.24
CA THR A 26 -15.45 -3.59 4.12
C THR A 26 -14.65 -4.89 4.19
N ASP A 27 -14.98 -5.75 5.16
CA ASP A 27 -14.34 -7.04 5.38
C ASP A 27 -14.51 -7.95 4.17
N SER A 28 -15.70 -7.98 3.55
CA SER A 28 -15.93 -8.77 2.33
C SER A 28 -15.01 -8.35 1.16
N LYS A 29 -14.82 -7.03 0.97
CA LYS A 29 -13.94 -6.48 -0.08
C LYS A 29 -12.47 -6.75 0.21
N LEU A 30 -12.04 -6.54 1.46
CA LEU A 30 -10.68 -6.85 1.90
C LEU A 30 -10.39 -8.35 1.80
N ALA A 31 -11.29 -9.20 2.29
CA ALA A 31 -11.16 -10.65 2.21
C ALA A 31 -10.97 -11.16 0.78
N ARG A 32 -11.63 -10.51 -0.20
CA ARG A 32 -11.38 -10.79 -1.62
C ARG A 32 -9.94 -10.42 -2.03
N ALA A 33 -9.44 -9.27 -1.60
CA ALA A 33 -8.07 -8.85 -1.90
C ALA A 33 -7.02 -9.82 -1.31
N TYR A 34 -7.22 -10.26 -0.07
CA TYR A 34 -6.38 -11.30 0.55
C TYR A 34 -6.36 -12.59 -0.27
N ARG A 35 -7.53 -13.12 -0.65
CA ARG A 35 -7.59 -14.32 -1.51
C ARG A 35 -6.85 -14.16 -2.83
N GLN A 36 -6.86 -12.96 -3.42
CA GLN A 36 -6.12 -12.68 -4.66
C GLN A 36 -4.61 -12.68 -4.43
N VAL A 37 -4.16 -12.12 -3.31
CA VAL A 37 -2.75 -12.19 -2.89
C VAL A 37 -2.32 -13.64 -2.73
N ASP A 38 -3.07 -14.45 -1.98
CA ASP A 38 -2.74 -15.86 -1.73
C ASP A 38 -2.74 -16.67 -3.03
N THR A 39 -3.75 -16.47 -3.89
CA THR A 39 -3.82 -17.11 -5.21
C THR A 39 -2.60 -16.76 -6.07
N THR A 40 -2.21 -15.48 -6.09
CA THR A 40 -1.03 -15.03 -6.86
C THR A 40 0.25 -15.63 -6.28
N SER A 41 0.39 -15.66 -4.96
CA SER A 41 1.51 -16.27 -4.26
C SER A 41 1.65 -17.76 -4.62
N ALA A 42 0.56 -18.51 -4.57
CA ALA A 42 0.50 -19.93 -4.94
C ALA A 42 0.88 -20.16 -6.41
N GLN A 43 0.36 -19.34 -7.34
CA GLN A 43 0.71 -19.46 -8.75
C GLN A 43 2.19 -19.22 -9.03
N ILE A 44 2.86 -18.38 -8.22
CA ILE A 44 4.31 -18.17 -8.29
C ILE A 44 5.05 -19.42 -7.78
N ASP A 45 4.59 -20.05 -6.69
CA ASP A 45 5.17 -21.30 -6.17
C ASP A 45 5.04 -22.46 -7.15
N GLU A 46 3.89 -22.54 -7.81
CA GLU A 46 3.60 -23.53 -8.86
C GLU A 46 4.37 -23.26 -10.16
N ARG A 47 5.17 -22.18 -10.21
CA ARG A 47 5.93 -21.75 -11.39
C ARG A 47 5.05 -21.60 -12.63
N ASN A 48 3.87 -21.01 -12.45
CA ASN A 48 2.98 -20.68 -13.55
C ASN A 48 3.76 -19.86 -14.61
N PRO A 49 3.68 -20.20 -15.91
CA PRO A 49 4.42 -19.51 -16.97
C PRO A 49 4.21 -17.99 -17.01
N ALA A 50 3.04 -17.50 -16.58
CA ALA A 50 2.74 -16.07 -16.49
C ALA A 50 3.67 -15.33 -15.50
N PHE A 51 4.26 -16.04 -14.54
CA PHE A 51 5.16 -15.51 -13.52
C PHE A 51 6.59 -16.06 -13.62
N ALA A 52 6.98 -16.64 -14.76
CA ALA A 52 8.31 -17.27 -14.93
C ALA A 52 9.49 -16.31 -14.66
N GLY A 53 9.31 -15.00 -14.85
CA GLY A 53 10.33 -13.98 -14.56
C GLY A 53 10.41 -13.56 -13.09
N ILE A 54 9.55 -14.08 -12.22
CA ILE A 54 9.49 -13.72 -10.81
C ILE A 54 10.34 -14.70 -9.99
N PRO A 55 11.38 -14.22 -9.27
CA PRO A 55 12.21 -15.08 -8.43
C PRO A 55 11.42 -15.72 -7.28
N THR A 56 11.61 -17.02 -7.08
CA THR A 56 10.91 -17.85 -6.07
C THR A 56 11.76 -18.16 -4.83
N ASP A 57 12.97 -17.62 -4.74
CA ASP A 57 14.01 -17.96 -3.76
C ASP A 57 14.15 -16.95 -2.63
N ARG A 58 13.25 -15.97 -2.55
CA ARG A 58 13.32 -14.84 -1.61
C ARG A 58 11.99 -14.63 -0.88
N PRO A 59 12.00 -14.13 0.36
CA PRO A 59 10.78 -13.87 1.12
C PRO A 59 9.77 -13.00 0.35
N ARG A 60 8.49 -13.37 0.42
CA ARG A 60 7.37 -12.61 -0.17
C ARG A 60 6.65 -11.82 0.91
N GLN A 61 6.22 -10.63 0.51
CA GLN A 61 5.37 -9.72 1.27
C GLN A 61 4.30 -9.19 0.32
N ALA A 62 3.10 -8.94 0.82
CA ALA A 62 2.06 -8.28 0.08
C ALA A 62 1.67 -6.92 0.67
N LEU A 63 1.24 -6.03 -0.22
CA LEU A 63 0.49 -4.82 0.08
C LEU A 63 -0.87 -4.90 -0.59
N ILE A 64 -1.92 -4.64 0.18
CA ILE A 64 -3.25 -4.35 -0.34
C ILE A 64 -3.42 -2.83 -0.27
N VAL A 65 -3.41 -2.17 -1.43
CA VAL A 65 -3.50 -0.71 -1.52
C VAL A 65 -4.94 -0.30 -1.74
N THR A 66 -5.40 0.65 -0.93
CA THR A 66 -6.75 1.22 -0.96
C THR A 66 -6.67 2.72 -1.19
N LEU A 67 -7.77 3.38 -1.61
CA LEU A 67 -7.73 4.83 -1.85
C LEU A 67 -7.64 5.63 -0.54
N GLU A 68 -8.24 5.13 0.53
CA GLU A 68 -8.21 5.73 1.85
C GLU A 68 -7.87 4.69 2.92
N PRO A 69 -7.27 5.08 4.05
CA PRO A 69 -6.94 4.15 5.11
C PRO A 69 -8.15 3.39 5.64
N PHE A 70 -7.93 2.12 5.94
CA PHE A 70 -8.85 1.28 6.69
C PHE A 70 -8.23 1.00 8.08
N PRO A 71 -8.53 1.81 9.11
CA PRO A 71 -7.81 1.76 10.39
C PRO A 71 -7.87 0.40 11.08
N VAL A 72 -8.97 -0.33 10.88
CA VAL A 72 -9.20 -1.65 11.49
C VAL A 72 -8.56 -2.81 10.72
N ALA A 73 -8.12 -2.60 9.47
CA ALA A 73 -7.70 -3.69 8.59
C ALA A 73 -6.37 -4.34 9.00
N ASN A 74 -5.44 -3.57 9.56
CA ASN A 74 -4.21 -4.12 10.13
C ASN A 74 -4.37 -4.47 11.63
N ALA A 75 -5.44 -4.03 12.26
CA ALA A 75 -5.66 -4.27 13.67
C ALA A 75 -6.08 -5.73 13.86
N ASN A 76 -5.36 -6.49 14.69
CA ASN A 76 -5.73 -7.85 15.08
C ASN A 76 -6.94 -7.83 16.04
N LEU A 77 -8.09 -7.35 15.56
CA LEU A 77 -9.32 -7.23 16.34
C LEU A 77 -10.15 -8.52 16.25
N PRO A 78 -10.75 -9.00 17.36
CA PRO A 78 -11.52 -10.25 17.38
C PRO A 78 -12.75 -10.27 16.46
N HIS A 79 -13.22 -9.10 16.03
CA HIS A 79 -14.47 -8.92 15.27
C HIS A 79 -14.25 -8.63 13.78
N VAL A 80 -13.00 -8.62 13.33
CA VAL A 80 -12.63 -8.41 11.92
C VAL A 80 -12.37 -9.79 11.32
N ASP A 81 -13.31 -10.32 10.53
CA ASP A 81 -13.25 -11.67 9.95
C ASP A 81 -12.44 -11.65 8.63
N LEU A 82 -11.20 -11.14 8.72
CA LEU A 82 -10.28 -11.17 7.60
C LEU A 82 -9.59 -12.53 7.54
N PRO A 83 -9.42 -13.09 6.33
CA PRO A 83 -8.69 -14.34 6.16
C PRO A 83 -7.26 -14.20 6.64
N THR A 84 -6.73 -15.26 7.24
CA THR A 84 -5.29 -15.36 7.51
C THR A 84 -4.56 -15.50 6.18
N ALA A 85 -3.68 -14.55 5.88
CA ALA A 85 -2.88 -14.56 4.67
C ALA A 85 -1.76 -15.60 4.74
N ASP A 86 -1.45 -16.25 3.62
CA ASP A 86 -0.35 -17.23 3.53
C ASP A 86 1.02 -16.57 3.58
N ILE A 87 1.08 -15.28 3.22
CA ILE A 87 2.27 -14.45 3.31
C ILE A 87 1.99 -13.20 4.14
N PRO A 88 3.01 -12.63 4.80
CA PRO A 88 2.88 -11.32 5.43
C PRO A 88 2.22 -10.31 4.49
N THR A 89 1.11 -9.73 4.94
CA THR A 89 0.26 -8.84 4.14
C THR A 89 -0.07 -7.60 4.94
N THR A 90 0.02 -6.42 4.33
CA THR A 90 -0.29 -5.14 4.97
C THR A 90 -1.31 -4.39 4.13
N VAL A 91 -2.38 -3.90 4.75
CA VAL A 91 -3.36 -3.04 4.10
C VAL A 91 -2.93 -1.59 4.28
N VAL A 92 -2.88 -0.82 3.19
CA VAL A 92 -2.39 0.56 3.20
C VAL A 92 -3.28 1.48 2.38
N GLY A 93 -3.37 2.74 2.80
CA GLY A 93 -3.95 3.81 1.97
C GLY A 93 -2.96 4.29 0.91
N ALA A 94 -3.47 4.86 -0.20
CA ALA A 94 -2.65 5.40 -1.29
C ALA A 94 -1.63 6.45 -0.79
N GLN A 95 -2.05 7.28 0.17
CA GLN A 95 -1.19 8.25 0.85
C GLN A 95 0.04 7.63 1.54
N GLU A 96 -0.08 6.42 2.09
CA GLU A 96 1.04 5.73 2.74
C GLU A 96 2.01 5.19 1.69
N ILE A 97 1.51 4.79 0.51
CA ILE A 97 2.35 4.42 -0.63
C ILE A 97 3.14 5.61 -1.14
N GLU A 98 2.52 6.80 -1.24
CA GLU A 98 3.21 8.02 -1.69
C GLU A 98 4.44 8.35 -0.85
N ARG A 99 4.41 8.07 0.45
CA ARG A 99 5.54 8.22 1.36
C ARG A 99 6.47 7.00 1.35
N LEU A 100 5.94 5.80 1.21
CA LEU A 100 6.76 4.57 1.12
C LEU A 100 7.73 4.62 -0.07
N VAL A 101 7.31 5.18 -1.20
CA VAL A 101 8.15 5.27 -2.41
C VAL A 101 9.19 6.39 -2.38
N THR A 102 9.17 7.23 -1.34
CA THR A 102 10.16 8.31 -1.16
C THR A 102 11.33 7.92 -0.28
N LEU A 103 11.32 6.73 0.33
CA LEU A 103 12.37 6.27 1.24
C LEU A 103 13.73 6.21 0.55
N THR A 104 14.76 6.73 1.22
CA THR A 104 16.15 6.76 0.70
C THR A 104 17.13 5.95 1.54
N ASP A 105 16.84 5.73 2.81
CA ASP A 105 17.69 5.03 3.78
C ASP A 105 17.42 3.52 3.84
N THR A 106 16.26 3.07 3.35
CA THR A 106 15.89 1.65 3.26
C THR A 106 15.06 1.37 2.00
N THR A 107 14.84 0.09 1.69
CA THR A 107 13.92 -0.30 0.62
C THR A 107 12.53 -0.60 1.19
N PRO A 108 11.44 -0.34 0.42
CA PRO A 108 10.10 -0.72 0.85
C PRO A 108 9.97 -2.20 1.25
N SER A 109 10.66 -3.09 0.54
CA SER A 109 10.62 -4.53 0.86
C SER A 109 11.28 -4.83 2.20
N SER A 110 12.43 -4.22 2.50
CA SER A 110 13.14 -4.42 3.78
C SER A 110 12.30 -3.91 4.95
N LEU A 111 11.78 -2.69 4.85
CA LEU A 111 10.95 -2.08 5.89
C LEU A 111 9.71 -2.92 6.20
N LEU A 112 9.02 -3.43 5.17
CA LEU A 112 7.83 -4.25 5.37
C LEU A 112 8.14 -5.61 5.99
N LEU A 113 9.27 -6.23 5.63
CA LEU A 113 9.72 -7.47 6.25
C LEU A 113 10.09 -7.27 7.73
N GLU A 114 10.79 -6.18 8.07
CA GLU A 114 11.09 -5.82 9.45
C GLU A 114 9.81 -5.57 10.26
N ARG A 115 8.84 -4.85 9.68
CA ARG A 115 7.53 -4.63 10.27
C ARG A 115 6.79 -5.94 10.51
N ALA A 116 6.79 -6.85 9.54
CA ALA A 116 6.13 -8.15 9.65
C ALA A 116 6.75 -9.04 10.74
N ALA A 117 8.04 -8.88 11.02
CA ALA A 117 8.75 -9.59 12.08
C ALA A 117 8.45 -9.06 13.50
N ASP A 118 7.83 -7.88 13.63
CA ASP A 118 7.41 -7.29 14.91
C ASP A 118 5.92 -7.60 15.17
N PRO A 119 5.57 -8.52 16.11
CA PRO A 119 4.19 -8.93 16.35
C PRO A 119 3.28 -7.79 16.84
N GLN A 120 3.84 -6.75 17.45
CA GLN A 120 3.06 -5.62 17.93
C GLN A 120 2.88 -4.60 16.81
N ARG A 121 3.98 -4.16 16.20
CA ARG A 121 3.95 -3.07 15.22
C ARG A 121 3.43 -3.50 13.85
N SER A 122 3.46 -4.79 13.53
CA SER A 122 2.77 -5.35 12.35
C SER A 122 1.26 -5.09 12.35
N THR A 123 0.68 -4.71 13.50
CA THR A 123 -0.75 -4.36 13.62
C THR A 123 -1.04 -2.87 13.42
N TRP A 124 -0.02 -2.02 13.37
CA TRP A 124 -0.17 -0.56 13.29
C TRP A 124 -0.32 -0.09 11.84
N ALA A 125 -0.80 1.13 11.65
CA ALA A 125 -0.74 1.77 10.33
C ALA A 125 0.72 1.82 9.83
N LEU A 126 0.92 1.71 8.52
CA LEU A 126 2.28 1.71 7.95
C LEU A 126 2.99 3.04 8.24
N ASN A 127 2.23 4.14 8.25
CA ASN A 127 2.76 5.47 8.59
C ASN A 127 3.56 5.53 9.91
N GLU A 128 3.18 4.74 10.92
CA GLU A 128 3.93 4.69 12.18
C GLU A 128 5.33 4.10 11.99
N TYR A 129 5.44 3.14 11.08
CA TYR A 129 6.71 2.51 10.72
C TYR A 129 7.56 3.35 9.76
N LEU A 130 6.95 4.32 9.07
CA LEU A 130 7.66 5.26 8.21
C LEU A 130 8.29 6.42 9.01
N ASN A 131 7.91 6.60 10.28
CA ASN A 131 8.44 7.66 11.13
C ASN A 131 9.92 7.42 11.48
N GLY A 132 10.75 8.44 11.28
CA GLY A 132 12.19 8.36 11.52
C GLY A 132 13.04 7.96 10.32
N HIS A 133 12.42 7.58 9.19
CA HIS A 133 13.13 7.30 7.94
C HIS A 133 13.38 8.56 7.12
N GLU A 134 14.47 8.54 6.36
CA GLU A 134 14.80 9.59 5.40
C GLU A 134 13.94 9.48 4.14
N CYS A 135 13.48 10.62 3.62
CA CYS A 135 12.63 10.70 2.44
C CYS A 135 13.11 11.80 1.50
N ASP A 136 12.98 11.58 0.19
CA ASP A 136 13.19 12.59 -0.85
C ASP A 136 11.87 12.89 -1.60
N ARG A 137 11.93 13.65 -2.68
CA ARG A 137 10.80 13.90 -3.58
C ARG A 137 10.31 12.60 -4.20
N ASN A 138 9.01 12.51 -4.41
CA ASN A 138 8.41 11.37 -5.08
C ASN A 138 8.70 11.42 -6.58
N PRO A 139 9.53 10.50 -7.12
CA PRO A 139 9.93 10.55 -8.52
C PRO A 139 8.76 10.30 -9.48
N VAL A 140 7.72 9.59 -9.05
CA VAL A 140 6.51 9.35 -9.85
C VAL A 140 5.70 10.63 -9.99
N LEU A 141 5.56 11.40 -8.90
CA LEU A 141 4.90 12.70 -8.95
C LEU A 141 5.70 13.70 -9.77
N ASP A 142 7.03 13.71 -9.64
CA ASP A 142 7.90 14.58 -10.44
C ASP A 142 7.82 14.25 -11.94
N GLN A 143 7.84 12.97 -12.30
CA GLN A 143 7.63 12.52 -13.68
C GLN A 143 6.23 12.87 -14.18
N GLY A 144 5.20 12.68 -13.35
CA GLY A 144 3.83 13.06 -13.67
C GLY A 144 3.72 14.56 -13.95
N TRP A 145 4.35 15.39 -13.11
CA TRP A 145 4.39 16.84 -13.29
C TRP A 145 5.11 17.23 -14.59
N ALA A 146 6.29 16.65 -14.85
CA ALA A 146 7.08 16.92 -16.04
C ALA A 146 6.39 16.51 -17.35
N ALA A 147 5.48 15.52 -17.29
CA ALA A 147 4.72 15.08 -18.46
C ALA A 147 3.61 16.06 -18.89
N TYR A 148 3.21 17.02 -18.03
CA TYR A 148 2.20 18.00 -18.41
C TYR A 148 2.74 19.03 -19.41
N PRO A 149 2.00 19.35 -20.49
CA PRO A 149 2.40 20.37 -21.46
C PRO A 149 2.65 21.76 -20.85
N SER A 150 1.93 22.09 -19.78
CA SER A 150 2.04 23.38 -19.08
C SER A 150 3.23 23.48 -18.12
N SER A 151 3.94 22.38 -17.85
CA SER A 151 5.09 22.36 -16.92
C SER A 151 6.28 23.22 -17.39
N THR A 152 6.31 23.56 -18.69
CA THR A 152 7.31 24.43 -19.32
C THR A 152 6.80 25.82 -19.67
N ALA A 153 5.52 26.13 -19.41
CA ALA A 153 4.96 27.44 -19.67
C ALA A 153 5.53 28.46 -18.68
N ARG A 154 6.51 29.25 -19.15
CA ARG A 154 7.08 30.36 -18.40
C ARG A 154 5.98 31.40 -18.20
N LEU A 155 5.63 31.71 -16.94
CA LEU A 155 4.75 32.84 -16.65
C LEU A 155 5.34 34.09 -17.33
N PRO A 156 4.53 34.89 -18.05
CA PRO A 156 5.03 36.13 -18.64
C PRO A 156 5.59 37.00 -17.52
N SER A 157 6.84 37.48 -17.69
CA SER A 157 7.43 38.46 -16.80
C SER A 157 6.49 39.65 -16.69
N ALA A 158 6.22 40.10 -15.46
CA ALA A 158 5.44 41.31 -15.21
C ALA A 158 6.03 42.47 -16.03
N PRO A 159 5.20 43.33 -16.63
CA PRO A 159 5.70 44.49 -17.35
C PRO A 159 6.50 45.36 -16.38
N ASP A 160 7.72 45.72 -16.79
CA ASP A 160 8.56 46.65 -16.04
C ASP A 160 7.78 47.92 -15.73
N GLY A 161 7.89 48.36 -14.47
CA GLY A 161 7.10 49.43 -13.88
C GLY A 161 7.10 50.74 -14.67
N MET A 162 5.98 51.45 -14.54
CA MET A 162 5.78 52.84 -14.94
C MET A 162 6.50 53.80 -13.99
#